data_AF-A0A926Y3B1-F1
#
_entry.id   AF-A0A926Y3B1-F1
#
_cell.length_a   1.000
_cell.length_b   1.000
_cell.length_c   1.000
_cell.angle_alpha   90.00
_cell.angle_beta   90.00
_cell.angle_gamma   90.00
#
_symmetry.space_group_name_H-M   'P 1'
#
loop_
_entity.id
_entity.type
_entity.pdbx_description
1 polymer ?
#
loop_
_entity_poly.entity_id
_entity_poly.type
_entity_poly.pdbx_seq_one_letter_code
_entity_poly.pdbx_strand_id
1 'polypeptide(L)'
;MVERHDICLWHYISSVVASAEQFHRIIREHWCIENRLHWVKDVTFNEDNALQTGSNTVTNWSVVRNFFINFSFSRTLGFTSMAAAKRQFANQLDKVFPLLQ
;
A
#
# COMPACT_ATOMS: atom_id res chain seq x y z
N MET A 1 -32.67 11.66 31.31
CA MET A 1 -31.62 10.78 30.77
C MET A 1 -31.39 11.21 29.32
N VAL A 2 -30.41 12.07 29.04
CA VAL A 2 -30.08 12.49 27.67
C VAL A 2 -28.90 11.64 27.21
N GLU A 3 -29.11 10.79 26.21
CA GLU A 3 -28.04 10.02 25.58
C GLU A 3 -27.03 10.97 24.94
N ARG A 4 -25.81 10.99 25.48
CA ARG A 4 -24.67 11.62 24.79
C ARG A 4 -24.37 10.76 23.58
N HIS A 5 -24.77 11.24 22.40
CA HIS A 5 -24.19 10.77 21.17
C HIS A 5 -22.78 11.38 21.11
N ASP A 6 -21.76 10.55 21.27
CA ASP A 6 -20.37 10.98 21.12
C ASP A 6 -20.14 11.34 19.65
N ILE A 7 -20.20 12.65 19.35
CA ILE A 7 -19.99 13.17 18.01
C ILE A 7 -18.48 13.14 17.74
N CYS A 8 -18.04 12.27 16.83
CA CYS A 8 -16.65 12.21 16.42
C CYS A 8 -16.42 13.20 15.25
N LEU A 9 -15.73 14.30 15.51
CA LEU A 9 -15.41 15.34 14.53
C LEU A 9 -14.01 15.16 13.94
N TRP A 10 -13.91 15.23 12.61
CA TRP A 10 -12.66 15.09 11.86
C TRP A 10 -12.42 16.40 11.11
N HIS A 11 -11.23 17.00 11.28
CA HIS A 11 -10.85 18.24 10.64
C HIS A 11 -9.75 17.97 9.61
N TYR A 12 -9.87 18.59 8.43
CA TYR A 12 -8.90 18.45 7.33
C TYR A 12 -8.38 19.82 6.93
N ILE A 13 -7.08 19.91 6.67
CA ILE A 13 -6.41 21.13 6.17
C ILE A 13 -6.00 20.85 4.72
N SER A 14 -6.43 21.71 3.81
CA SER A 14 -6.07 21.60 2.40
C SER A 14 -6.01 22.99 1.76
N SER A 15 -5.11 23.15 0.78
CA SER A 15 -5.05 24.31 -0.10
C SER A 15 -6.00 24.19 -1.30
N VAL A 16 -6.65 23.03 -1.48
CA VAL A 16 -7.56 22.77 -2.59
C VAL A 16 -8.89 23.49 -2.33
N VAL A 17 -9.35 24.27 -3.30
CA VAL A 17 -10.70 24.86 -3.27
C VAL A 17 -11.65 23.88 -3.93
N ALA A 18 -12.41 23.13 -3.12
CA ALA A 18 -13.37 22.14 -3.58
C ALA A 18 -14.62 22.13 -2.68
N SER A 19 -15.74 21.63 -3.22
CA SER A 19 -16.96 21.41 -2.44
C SER A 19 -16.78 20.31 -1.40
N ALA A 20 -17.64 20.31 -0.36
CA ALA A 20 -17.63 19.28 0.68
C ALA A 20 -17.78 17.86 0.10
N GLU A 21 -18.61 17.68 -0.93
CA GLU A 21 -18.80 16.39 -1.61
C GLU A 21 -17.52 15.93 -2.33
N GLN A 22 -16.85 16.84 -3.04
CA GLN A 22 -15.58 16.55 -3.70
C GLN A 22 -14.49 16.19 -2.69
N PHE A 23 -14.41 16.92 -1.57
CA PHE A 23 -13.49 16.59 -0.48
C PHE A 23 -13.76 15.21 0.10
N HIS A 24 -15.03 14.89 0.37
CA HIS A 24 -15.41 13.57 0.87
C HIS A 24 -14.95 12.48 -0.10
N ARG A 25 -15.19 12.64 -1.41
CA ARG A 25 -14.73 11.70 -2.43
C ARG A 25 -13.20 11.55 -2.42
N ILE A 26 -12.46 12.65 -2.42
CA ILE A 26 -10.99 12.63 -2.40
C ILE A 26 -10.47 11.90 -1.16
N ILE A 27 -11.02 12.17 0.02
CA ILE A 27 -10.65 11.50 1.27
C ILE A 27 -10.90 10.00 1.14
N ARG A 28 -12.06 9.59 0.63
CA ARG A 28 -12.41 8.17 0.42
C ARG A 28 -11.48 7.50 -0.59
N GLU A 29 -11.11 8.19 -1.66
CA GLU A 29 -10.14 7.70 -2.65
C GLU A 29 -8.73 7.59 -2.06
N HIS A 30 -8.34 8.52 -1.19
CA HIS A 30 -7.06 8.46 -0.49
C HIS A 30 -6.95 7.19 0.38
N TRP A 31 -8.01 6.81 1.08
CA TRP A 31 -8.08 5.54 1.83
C TRP A 31 -7.87 4.29 0.96
N CYS A 32 -8.12 4.35 -0.35
CA CYS A 32 -7.80 3.24 -1.23
C CYS A 32 -6.28 3.00 -1.34
N ILE A 33 -5.45 4.03 -1.17
CA ILE A 33 -3.99 3.89 -1.13
C ILE A 33 -3.59 3.10 0.12
N GLU A 34 -4.13 3.49 1.28
CA GLU A 34 -3.89 2.79 2.54
C GLU A 34 -4.26 1.30 2.46
N ASN A 35 -5.45 1.02 1.95
CA ASN A 35 -5.95 -0.36 1.86
C ASN A 35 -5.19 -1.22 0.84
N ARG A 36 -4.79 -0.66 -0.30
CA ARG A 36 -4.19 -1.44 -1.40
C ARG A 36 -2.67 -1.50 -1.34
N LEU A 37 -2.03 -0.48 -0.79
CA LEU A 37 -0.57 -0.38 -0.72
C LEU A 37 -0.05 -0.65 0.69
N HIS A 38 -0.51 0.12 1.69
CA HIS A 38 0.03 0.05 3.05
C HIS A 38 -0.31 -1.27 3.72
N TRP A 39 -1.59 -1.68 3.73
CA TRP A 39 -1.97 -2.97 4.30
C TRP A 39 -1.19 -4.15 3.69
N VAL A 40 -0.94 -4.12 2.38
CA VAL A 40 -0.17 -5.16 1.69
C VAL A 40 1.28 -5.17 2.18
N LYS A 41 1.91 -4.00 2.31
CA LYS A 41 3.27 -3.87 2.84
C LYS A 41 3.36 -4.36 4.29
N ASP A 42 2.46 -3.89 5.12
CA ASP A 42 2.51 -4.13 6.57
C ASP A 42 2.19 -5.60 6.87
N VAL A 43 1.15 -6.17 6.24
CA VAL A 43 0.69 -7.53 6.54
C VAL A 43 1.30 -8.59 5.63
N THR A 44 1.33 -8.37 4.31
CA THR A 44 1.82 -9.40 3.38
C THR A 44 3.34 -9.43 3.31
N PHE A 45 4.00 -8.27 3.37
CA PHE A 45 5.46 -8.15 3.40
C PHE A 45 6.05 -8.04 4.79
N ASN A 46 5.21 -7.96 5.83
CA ASN A 46 5.64 -7.87 7.23
C ASN A 46 6.63 -6.73 7.44
N GLU A 47 6.39 -5.59 6.78
CA GLU A 47 7.32 -4.47 6.71
C GLU A 47 7.63 -3.88 8.10
N ASP A 48 6.61 -3.71 8.95
CA ASP A 48 6.75 -3.14 10.31
C ASP A 48 7.66 -3.99 11.21
N ASN A 49 7.67 -5.30 11.01
CA ASN A 49 8.47 -6.23 11.79
C ASN A 49 9.81 -6.57 11.11
N ALA A 50 10.10 -5.99 9.93
CA ALA A 50 11.34 -6.24 9.22
C ALA A 50 12.48 -5.48 9.90
N LEU A 51 13.45 -6.21 10.44
CA LEU A 51 14.68 -5.63 10.95
C LEU A 51 15.53 -5.14 9.76
N GLN A 52 15.66 -3.83 9.64
CA GLN A 52 16.42 -3.19 8.57
C GLN A 52 17.66 -2.54 9.17
N THR A 53 18.84 -3.07 8.81
CA THR A 53 20.13 -2.59 9.33
C THR A 53 21.02 -2.15 8.18
N GLY A 54 21.48 -0.90 8.21
CA GLY A 54 22.37 -0.34 7.19
C GLY A 54 21.81 0.93 6.55
N SER A 55 22.69 1.72 5.92
CA SER A 55 22.30 2.94 5.23
C SER A 55 21.41 2.64 4.02
N ASN A 56 20.41 3.49 3.78
CA ASN A 56 19.47 3.42 2.65
C ASN A 56 18.62 2.15 2.54
N THR A 57 18.64 1.27 3.54
CA THR A 57 17.89 0.00 3.53
C THR A 57 16.38 0.23 3.43
N VAL A 58 15.84 1.19 4.18
CA VAL A 58 14.41 1.58 4.16
C VAL A 58 13.95 1.98 2.77
N THR A 59 14.72 2.86 2.11
CA THR A 59 14.39 3.35 0.77
C THR A 59 14.49 2.22 -0.26
N ASN A 60 15.57 1.43 -0.22
CA ASN A 60 15.77 0.33 -1.16
C ASN A 60 14.66 -0.72 -1.04
N TRP A 61 14.32 -1.12 0.18
CA TRP A 61 13.24 -2.07 0.41
C TRP A 61 11.87 -1.51 0.02
N SER A 62 11.62 -0.22 0.24
CA SER A 62 10.41 0.45 -0.23
C SER A 62 10.26 0.38 -1.74
N VAL A 63 11.34 0.62 -2.49
CA VAL A 63 11.36 0.53 -3.96
C VAL A 63 11.10 -0.90 -4.41
N VAL A 64 11.78 -1.89 -3.83
CA VAL A 64 11.60 -3.30 -4.19
C VAL A 64 10.16 -3.78 -3.95
N ARG A 65 9.58 -3.47 -2.78
CA ARG A 65 8.19 -3.84 -2.46
C ARG A 65 7.21 -3.16 -3.42
N ASN A 66 7.37 -1.87 -3.66
CA ASN A 66 6.54 -1.13 -4.61
C ASN A 66 6.63 -1.73 -6.02
N PHE A 67 7.83 -2.06 -6.48
CA PHE A 67 8.03 -2.72 -7.77
C PHE A 67 7.27 -4.04 -7.84
N PHE A 68 7.44 -4.91 -6.84
CA PHE A 68 6.78 -6.21 -6.80
C PHE A 68 5.25 -6.09 -6.77
N ILE A 69 4.71 -5.13 -6.01
CA ILE A 69 3.26 -4.90 -5.92
C ILE A 69 2.70 -4.50 -7.30
N ASN A 70 3.30 -3.49 -7.93
CA ASN A 70 2.87 -3.03 -9.25
C ASN A 70 3.03 -4.12 -10.31
N PHE A 71 4.13 -4.87 -10.25
CA PHE A 71 4.41 -5.93 -11.19
C PHE A 71 3.43 -7.11 -11.06
N SER A 72 3.11 -7.52 -9.84
CA SER A 72 2.17 -8.64 -9.59
C SER A 72 0.77 -8.36 -10.14
N PHE A 73 0.31 -7.12 -10.04
CA PHE A 73 -0.99 -6.67 -10.57
C PHE A 73 -0.94 -6.15 -12.00
N SER A 74 0.24 -6.16 -12.63
CA SER A 74 0.38 -5.76 -14.03
C SER A 74 -0.39 -6.73 -14.94
N ARG A 75 -0.81 -6.23 -16.11
CA ARG A 75 -1.56 -7.02 -17.09
C ARG A 75 -0.81 -8.26 -17.57
N THR A 76 0.51 -8.27 -17.45
CA THR A 76 1.39 -9.36 -17.93
C THR A 76 1.31 -10.60 -17.04
N LEU A 77 1.06 -10.43 -15.73
CA LEU A 77 0.99 -11.53 -14.77
C LEU A 77 -0.41 -11.79 -14.22
N GLY A 78 -1.21 -10.74 -14.05
CA GLY A 78 -2.63 -10.86 -13.72
C GLY A 78 -2.94 -11.59 -12.42
N PHE A 79 -2.07 -11.52 -11.40
CA PHE A 79 -2.35 -12.18 -10.13
C PHE A 79 -3.57 -11.56 -9.45
N THR A 80 -4.48 -12.40 -8.96
CA THR A 80 -5.68 -11.97 -8.23
C THR A 80 -5.39 -11.67 -6.75
N SER A 81 -4.28 -12.17 -6.21
CA SER A 81 -3.87 -11.90 -4.82
C SER A 81 -2.35 -11.79 -4.66
N MET A 82 -1.92 -10.87 -3.80
CA MET A 82 -0.51 -10.68 -3.48
C MET A 82 0.12 -11.92 -2.81
N ALA A 83 -0.66 -12.66 -2.01
CA ALA A 83 -0.19 -13.88 -1.37
C ALA A 83 0.14 -14.98 -2.39
N ALA A 84 -0.62 -15.08 -3.49
CA ALA A 84 -0.32 -16.02 -4.58
C ALA A 84 0.94 -15.60 -5.34
N ALA A 85 1.06 -14.32 -5.69
CA ALA A 85 2.26 -13.78 -6.33
C ALA A 85 3.52 -14.00 -5.46
N LYS A 86 3.43 -13.67 -4.16
CA LYS A 86 4.52 -13.90 -3.21
C LYS A 86 4.93 -15.37 -3.16
N ARG A 87 3.98 -16.31 -3.09
CA ARG A 87 4.30 -17.75 -3.10
C ARG A 87 4.97 -18.22 -4.39
N GLN A 88 4.57 -17.67 -5.54
CA GLN A 88 5.14 -18.05 -6.83
C GLN A 88 6.55 -17.51 -7.05
N PHE A 89 6.86 -16.32 -6.56
CA PHE A 89 8.17 -15.68 -6.76
C PHE A 89 9.11 -15.80 -5.55
N ALA A 90 8.61 -16.18 -4.38
CA ALA A 90 9.44 -16.42 -3.20
C ALA A 90 10.49 -17.49 -3.52
N ASN A 91 11.75 -17.14 -3.24
CA ASN A 91 12.92 -17.99 -3.50
C ASN A 91 13.14 -18.38 -4.97
N GLN A 92 12.52 -17.68 -5.93
CA GLN A 92 12.68 -17.92 -7.37
C GLN A 92 13.31 -16.70 -8.05
N LEU A 93 14.52 -16.35 -7.59
CA LEU A 93 15.26 -15.18 -8.08
C LEU A 93 15.53 -15.26 -9.58
N ASP A 94 15.80 -16.45 -10.11
CA ASP A 94 16.07 -16.67 -11.55
C ASP A 94 14.90 -16.28 -12.46
N LYS A 95 13.67 -16.31 -11.93
CA LYS A 95 12.48 -15.88 -12.66
C LYS A 95 12.24 -14.39 -12.54
N VAL A 96 12.68 -13.77 -11.45
CA VAL A 96 12.46 -12.35 -11.14
C VAL A 96 13.50 -11.46 -11.82
N PHE A 97 14.77 -11.87 -11.86
CA PHE A 97 15.84 -11.06 -12.45
C PHE A 97 15.65 -10.73 -13.94
N PRO A 98 15.22 -11.66 -14.81
CA PRO A 98 14.92 -11.34 -16.21
C PRO A 98 13.78 -10.32 -16.39
N LEU A 99 12.96 -10.09 -15.37
CA LEU A 99 11.85 -9.14 -15.40
C LEU A 99 12.28 -7.72 -15.00
N LEU A 100 13.53 -7.53 -14.57
CA LEU A 100 14.12 -6.25 -14.22
C LEU A 100 14.96 -5.63 -15.36
N GLN A 101 15.15 -6.36 -16.46
CA GLN A 101 15.89 -5.94 -17.66
C GLN A 101 14.93 -5.43 -18.74
#